data_AF-A0A4Q5QJM2-F1
#
_entry.id   AF-A0A4Q5QJM2-F1
#
_cell.length_a   1.000
_cell.length_b   1.000
_cell.length_c   1.000
_cell.angle_alpha   90.00
_cell.angle_beta   90.00
_cell.angle_gamma   90.00
#
_symmetry.space_group_name_H-M   'P 1'
#
loop_
_entity.id
_entity.type
_entity.pdbx_description
1 polymer ?
#
loop_
_entity_poly.entity_id
_entity_poly.type
_entity_poly.pdbx_seq_one_letter_code
_entity_poly.pdbx_strand_id
1 'polypeptide(L)'
;VSFGLFSVIGLIGKWRAQASLPKGQTLQIMTTPDQWARLVALRDRGILKPGFERVHPYHLAMRLGRSTRDGRRFETGADGYVRRYLRKHGGKEVPLAQGNLKGLTAEFFASSPREHVACMMDAVTLLEAGQAGVQARATARDARSTAWAARRVPDALKDNAADAQRSCWPRGSRMERMRDASLSPAIRSLLTGPQVTLAVVSLDSLAKPGGVLDDLVADGFDVRGPRWKR
;
A
#
# COMPACT_ATOMS: atom_id res chain seq x y z
N VAL A 1 10.40 12.65 6.11
CA VAL A 1 11.60 11.92 5.62
C VAL A 1 12.44 12.85 4.74
N SER A 2 13.65 13.20 5.17
CA SER A 2 14.65 13.95 4.39
C SER A 2 15.68 12.96 3.83
N PHE A 3 16.11 13.11 2.58
CA PHE A 3 16.95 12.15 1.86
C PHE A 3 18.28 12.76 1.44
N GLY A 4 19.38 12.01 1.61
CA GLY A 4 20.66 12.30 0.95
C GLY A 4 20.67 11.76 -0.48
N LEU A 5 21.09 12.59 -1.44
CA LEU A 5 21.08 12.33 -2.90
C LEU A 5 21.71 10.98 -3.29
N PHE A 6 22.82 10.60 -2.63
CA PHE A 6 23.57 9.36 -2.93
C PHE A 6 22.87 8.07 -2.46
N SER A 7 22.02 8.14 -1.42
CA SER A 7 21.24 6.97 -0.96
C SER A 7 20.15 6.58 -1.95
N VAL A 8 19.68 7.53 -2.77
CA VAL A 8 18.60 7.30 -3.75
C VAL A 8 19.13 6.59 -5.00
N ILE A 9 20.34 6.94 -5.44
CA ILE A 9 20.96 6.38 -6.66
C ILE A 9 21.26 4.88 -6.51
N GLY A 10 21.88 4.46 -5.40
CA GLY A 10 22.17 3.04 -5.14
C GLY A 10 20.90 2.19 -4.99
N LEU A 11 19.83 2.78 -4.47
CA LEU A 11 18.51 2.14 -4.34
C LEU A 11 17.89 1.87 -5.72
N ILE A 12 17.96 2.85 -6.63
CA ILE A 12 17.46 2.72 -8.01
C ILE A 12 18.22 1.63 -8.77
N GLY A 13 19.54 1.53 -8.59
CA GLY A 13 20.37 0.49 -9.20
C GLY A 13 19.96 -0.92 -8.77
N LYS A 14 19.83 -1.15 -7.46
CA LYS A 14 19.37 -2.44 -6.92
C LYS A 14 17.94 -2.78 -7.37
N TRP A 15 17.06 -1.78 -7.41
CA TRP A 15 15.68 -1.98 -7.85
C TRP A 15 15.58 -2.38 -9.33
N ARG A 16 16.44 -1.82 -10.19
CA ARG A 16 16.55 -2.24 -11.60
C ARG A 16 17.14 -3.64 -11.73
N ALA A 17 18.13 -4.00 -10.91
CA ALA A 17 18.72 -5.33 -10.94
C ALA A 17 17.71 -6.45 -10.59
N GLN A 18 16.70 -6.13 -9.77
CA GLN A 18 15.63 -7.05 -9.39
C GLN A 18 14.40 -7.02 -10.30
N ALA A 19 14.44 -6.24 -11.39
CA ALA A 19 13.34 -6.20 -12.35
C ALA A 19 13.13 -7.53 -13.09
N SER A 20 14.15 -8.41 -13.06
CA SER A 20 14.13 -9.73 -13.66
C SER A 20 14.11 -10.82 -12.60
N LEU A 21 13.49 -11.95 -12.94
CA LEU A 21 13.47 -13.15 -12.12
C LEU A 21 14.87 -13.81 -12.04
N PRO A 22 15.17 -14.51 -10.91
CA PRO A 22 16.37 -15.34 -10.80
C PRO A 22 16.50 -16.34 -11.95
N LYS A 23 17.73 -16.77 -12.24
CA LYS A 23 17.97 -17.80 -13.28
C LYS A 23 17.17 -19.07 -12.95
N GLY A 24 16.55 -19.66 -13.97
CA GLY A 24 15.71 -20.86 -13.83
C GLY A 24 14.27 -20.61 -13.38
N GLN A 25 13.92 -19.39 -12.96
CA GLN A 25 12.55 -19.02 -12.62
C GLN A 25 11.88 -18.27 -13.78
N THR A 26 10.59 -18.54 -13.98
CA THR A 26 9.73 -17.84 -14.94
C THR A 26 8.36 -17.61 -14.33
N LEU A 27 7.62 -16.64 -14.89
CA LEU A 27 6.23 -16.40 -14.53
C LEU A 27 5.35 -17.64 -14.76
N GLN A 28 5.66 -18.45 -15.78
CA GLN A 28 4.95 -19.69 -16.07
C GLN A 28 5.01 -20.68 -14.89
N ILE A 29 6.15 -20.78 -14.19
CA ILE A 29 6.30 -21.65 -13.02
C ILE A 29 5.59 -21.07 -11.78
N MET A 30 5.39 -19.75 -11.74
CA MET A 30 4.79 -19.06 -10.60
C MET A 30 3.27 -18.90 -10.68
N THR A 31 2.69 -19.10 -11.86
CA THR A 31 1.27 -18.85 -12.14
C THR A 31 0.51 -20.16 -12.34
N THR A 32 -0.81 -20.12 -12.10
CA THR A 32 -1.69 -21.22 -12.50
C THR A 32 -1.85 -21.27 -14.02
N PRO A 33 -2.30 -22.39 -14.62
CA PRO A 33 -2.55 -22.47 -16.06
C PRO A 33 -3.45 -21.34 -16.58
N ASP A 34 -4.52 -21.00 -15.87
CA ASP A 34 -5.44 -19.92 -16.25
C ASP A 34 -4.78 -18.54 -16.18
N GLN A 35 -3.98 -18.28 -15.14
CA GLN A 35 -3.23 -17.03 -15.01
C GLN A 35 -2.20 -16.89 -16.13
N TRP A 36 -1.53 -17.99 -16.49
CA TRP A 36 -0.57 -18.02 -17.58
C TRP A 36 -1.25 -17.74 -18.93
N ALA A 37 -2.39 -18.37 -19.19
CA ALA A 37 -3.17 -18.14 -20.41
C ALA A 37 -3.56 -16.67 -20.59
N ARG A 38 -3.95 -15.99 -19.50
CA ARG A 38 -4.24 -14.54 -19.52
C ARG A 38 -3.02 -13.69 -19.88
N LEU A 39 -1.85 -13.99 -19.32
CA LEU A 39 -0.61 -13.29 -19.67
C LEU A 39 -0.22 -13.52 -21.13
N VAL A 40 -0.36 -14.75 -21.63
CA VAL A 40 -0.13 -15.10 -23.04
C VAL A 40 -1.08 -14.31 -23.95
N ALA A 41 -2.37 -14.23 -23.61
CA ALA A 41 -3.34 -13.44 -24.37
C ALA A 41 -2.97 -11.94 -24.40
N LEU A 42 -2.42 -11.39 -23.32
CA LEU A 42 -1.93 -10.01 -23.32
C LEU A 42 -0.70 -9.81 -24.21
N ARG A 43 0.20 -10.81 -24.30
CA ARG A 43 1.32 -10.79 -25.27
C ARG A 43 0.79 -10.82 -26.71
N ASP A 44 -0.16 -11.70 -27.00
CA ASP A 44 -0.68 -11.88 -28.36
C ASP A 44 -1.45 -10.64 -28.85
N ARG A 45 -2.03 -9.86 -27.91
CA ARG A 45 -2.60 -8.53 -28.15
C ARG A 45 -1.55 -7.41 -28.28
N GLY A 46 -0.25 -7.72 -28.21
CA GLY A 46 0.83 -6.75 -28.28
C GLY A 46 1.02 -5.88 -27.02
N ILE A 47 0.31 -6.18 -25.93
CA ILE A 47 0.39 -5.40 -24.69
C ILE A 47 1.65 -5.78 -23.90
N LEU A 48 1.99 -7.07 -23.86
CA LEU A 48 3.25 -7.56 -23.30
C LEU A 48 4.29 -7.77 -24.39
N LYS A 49 5.52 -7.31 -24.13
CA LYS A 49 6.66 -7.51 -25.02
C LYS A 49 7.24 -8.92 -24.84
N PRO A 50 7.91 -9.49 -25.87
CA PRO A 50 8.69 -10.71 -25.72
C PRO A 50 9.69 -10.61 -24.56
N GLY A 51 9.87 -11.70 -23.80
CA GLY A 51 10.71 -11.73 -22.60
C GLY A 51 9.99 -11.34 -21.30
N PHE A 52 8.68 -11.07 -21.34
CA PHE A 52 7.88 -10.78 -20.13
C PHE A 52 7.91 -11.93 -19.12
N GLU A 53 8.15 -13.16 -19.59
CA GLU A 53 8.18 -14.40 -18.80
C GLU A 53 9.25 -14.37 -17.70
N ARG A 54 10.27 -13.52 -17.88
CA ARG A 54 11.38 -13.34 -16.94
C ARG A 54 11.25 -12.07 -16.11
N VAL A 55 10.18 -11.30 -16.26
CA VAL A 55 10.00 -10.04 -15.51
C VAL A 55 9.45 -10.37 -14.13
N HIS A 56 9.99 -9.72 -13.10
CA HIS A 56 9.50 -9.86 -11.73
C HIS A 56 8.01 -9.43 -11.63
N PRO A 57 7.11 -10.18 -10.97
CA PRO A 57 5.67 -9.91 -10.96
C PRO A 57 5.31 -8.48 -10.53
N TYR A 58 5.94 -7.95 -9.48
CA TYR A 58 5.76 -6.55 -9.06
C TYR A 58 6.09 -5.54 -10.18
N HIS A 59 7.21 -5.73 -10.89
CA HIS A 59 7.62 -4.81 -11.96
C HIS A 59 6.68 -4.90 -13.16
N LEU A 60 6.17 -6.11 -13.45
CA LEU A 60 5.16 -6.30 -14.48
C LEU A 60 3.85 -5.61 -14.10
N ALA A 61 3.39 -5.80 -12.86
CA ALA A 61 2.21 -5.12 -12.31
C ALA A 61 2.33 -3.60 -12.43
N MET A 62 3.48 -3.02 -12.05
CA MET A 62 3.71 -1.58 -12.16
C MET A 62 3.73 -1.07 -13.61
N ARG A 63 4.15 -1.90 -14.57
CA ARG A 63 4.11 -1.56 -16.00
C ARG A 63 2.67 -1.55 -16.50
N LEU A 64 1.91 -2.60 -16.20
CA LEU A 64 0.49 -2.72 -16.56
C LEU A 64 -0.36 -1.63 -15.88
N GLY A 65 -0.04 -1.30 -14.62
CA GLY A 65 -0.71 -0.25 -13.86
C GLY A 65 -0.54 1.16 -14.45
N ARG A 66 0.45 1.40 -15.32
CA ARG A 66 0.62 2.71 -15.98
C ARG A 66 -0.42 2.95 -17.06
N SER A 67 -0.86 1.91 -17.77
CA SER A 67 -1.88 2.02 -18.82
C SER A 67 -3.31 2.05 -18.28
N THR A 68 -3.49 1.79 -16.98
CA THR A 68 -4.80 1.75 -16.30
C THR A 68 -4.97 2.87 -15.28
N ARG A 69 -4.18 3.94 -15.40
CA ARG A 69 -4.35 5.15 -14.57
C ARG A 69 -5.58 5.92 -15.02
N ASP A 70 -6.34 6.42 -14.06
CA ASP A 70 -7.52 7.28 -14.26
C ASP A 70 -7.17 8.75 -14.56
N GLY A 71 -5.88 9.07 -14.75
CA GLY A 71 -5.40 10.43 -15.02
C GLY A 71 -5.48 11.40 -13.84
N ARG A 72 -6.05 11.00 -12.68
CA ARG A 72 -6.17 11.87 -11.51
C ARG A 72 -4.80 12.10 -10.89
N ARG A 73 -4.56 13.34 -10.43
CA ARG A 73 -3.36 13.67 -9.67
C ARG A 73 -3.45 13.00 -8.30
N PHE A 74 -2.31 12.48 -7.81
CA PHE A 74 -2.22 12.06 -6.43
C PHE A 74 -2.45 13.25 -5.51
N GLU A 75 -3.49 13.19 -4.70
CA GLU A 75 -3.72 14.17 -3.65
C GLU A 75 -2.78 13.90 -2.47
N THR A 76 -2.37 14.96 -1.79
CA THR A 76 -1.56 14.80 -0.58
C THR A 76 -2.45 14.26 0.54
N GLY A 77 -2.05 13.15 1.17
CA GLY A 77 -2.70 12.66 2.38
C GLY A 77 -2.59 13.65 3.56
N ALA A 78 -3.37 13.41 4.61
CA ALA A 78 -3.37 14.23 5.82
C ALA A 78 -1.97 14.40 6.44
N ASP A 79 -1.13 13.35 6.37
CA ASP A 79 0.25 13.36 6.88
C ASP A 79 1.11 14.42 6.16
N GLY A 80 0.93 14.57 4.85
CA GLY A 80 1.68 15.55 4.07
C GLY A 80 1.27 16.99 4.37
N TYR A 81 0.00 17.24 4.71
CA TYR A 81 -0.45 18.56 5.19
C TYR A 81 0.17 18.88 6.55
N VAL A 82 0.12 17.93 7.51
CA VAL A 82 0.74 18.10 8.84
C VAL A 82 2.25 18.33 8.72
N ARG A 83 2.96 17.56 7.89
CA ARG A 83 4.40 17.73 7.67
C ARG A 83 4.76 19.09 7.08
N ARG A 84 3.96 19.59 6.12
CA ARG A 84 4.13 20.94 5.56
C ARG A 84 3.96 22.01 6.63
N TYR A 85 2.96 21.86 7.50
CA TYR A 85 2.74 22.77 8.62
C TYR A 85 3.93 22.75 9.60
N LEU A 86 4.35 21.58 10.07
CA LEU A 86 5.48 21.44 11.01
C LEU A 86 6.77 22.05 10.44
N ARG A 87 7.06 21.82 9.15
CA ARG A 87 8.24 22.41 8.49
C ARG A 87 8.19 23.94 8.47
N LYS A 88 7.01 24.54 8.28
CA LYS A 88 6.84 25.99 8.24
C LYS A 88 6.97 26.62 9.63
N HIS A 89 6.58 25.89 10.67
CA HIS A 89 6.45 26.43 12.03
C HIS A 89 7.46 25.84 13.05
N GLY A 90 8.47 25.10 12.58
CA GLY A 90 9.53 24.57 13.45
C GLY A 90 9.11 23.43 14.40
N GLY A 91 8.02 22.73 14.10
CA GLY A 91 7.52 21.64 14.93
C GLY A 91 8.29 20.32 14.76
N LYS A 92 8.29 19.48 15.79
CA LYS A 92 8.97 18.17 15.78
C LYS A 92 8.03 17.06 15.26
N GLU A 93 8.48 16.32 14.25
CA GLU A 93 7.82 15.09 13.76
C GLU A 93 8.39 13.88 14.53
N VAL A 94 7.51 13.04 15.07
CA VAL A 94 7.90 11.76 15.72
C VAL A 94 7.27 10.61 14.92
N PRO A 95 8.06 9.67 14.39
CA PRO A 95 7.53 8.53 13.64
C PRO A 95 6.80 7.57 14.59
N LEU A 96 5.52 7.28 14.30
CA LEU A 96 4.69 6.35 15.08
C LEU A 96 4.97 4.88 14.76
N ALA A 97 5.44 4.59 13.55
CA ALA A 97 5.78 3.24 13.12
C ALA A 97 7.16 3.25 12.48
N GLN A 98 7.94 2.21 12.75
CA GLN A 98 9.25 2.03 12.15
C GLN A 98 9.11 1.48 10.72
N GLY A 99 8.91 2.38 9.77
CA GLY A 99 8.99 2.08 8.34
C GLY A 99 9.85 3.13 7.65
N ASN A 100 11.15 2.87 7.50
CA ASN A 100 11.99 3.70 6.64
C ASN A 100 12.10 3.05 5.25
N LEU A 101 12.33 3.86 4.21
CA LEU A 101 12.43 3.39 2.82
C LEU A 101 13.47 2.28 2.67
N LYS A 102 14.56 2.33 3.45
CA LYS A 102 15.59 1.29 3.49
C LYS A 102 15.02 -0.05 3.94
N GLY A 103 14.19 -0.07 4.99
CA GLY A 103 13.46 -1.24 5.48
C GLY A 103 12.46 -1.77 4.46
N LEU A 104 11.67 -0.89 3.83
CA LEU A 104 10.75 -1.27 2.76
C LEU A 104 11.49 -1.95 1.60
N THR A 105 12.62 -1.36 1.17
CA THR A 105 13.42 -1.97 0.11
C THR A 105 14.10 -3.25 0.56
N ALA A 106 14.61 -3.33 1.79
CA ALA A 106 15.22 -4.56 2.30
C ALA A 106 14.21 -5.70 2.36
N GLU A 107 12.97 -5.42 2.76
CA GLU A 107 11.89 -6.41 2.75
C GLU A 107 11.50 -6.81 1.33
N PHE A 108 11.34 -5.86 0.41
CA PHE A 108 11.13 -6.16 -1.00
C PHE A 108 12.25 -7.06 -1.55
N PHE A 109 13.51 -6.72 -1.25
CA PHE A 109 14.68 -7.49 -1.65
C PHE A 109 14.71 -8.89 -1.01
N ALA A 110 14.13 -9.05 0.19
CA ALA A 110 14.05 -10.32 0.91
C ALA A 110 12.82 -11.17 0.56
N SER A 111 11.78 -10.57 0.00
CA SER A 111 10.54 -11.28 -0.38
C SER A 111 10.73 -12.17 -1.60
N SER A 112 9.96 -13.25 -1.67
CA SER A 112 9.94 -14.11 -2.86
C SER A 112 9.17 -13.44 -4.00
N PRO A 113 9.61 -13.54 -5.27
CA PRO A 113 8.83 -13.04 -6.39
C PRO A 113 7.40 -13.62 -6.44
N ARG A 114 7.20 -14.85 -5.96
CA ARG A 114 5.89 -15.51 -5.91
C ARG A 114 4.88 -14.74 -5.04
N GLU A 115 5.33 -14.03 -4.02
CA GLU A 115 4.47 -13.21 -3.15
C GLU A 115 3.80 -12.05 -3.91
N HIS A 116 4.37 -11.66 -5.06
CA HIS A 116 3.88 -10.56 -5.88
C HIS A 116 3.01 -11.01 -7.06
N VAL A 117 2.71 -12.31 -7.21
CA VAL A 117 1.84 -12.81 -8.28
C VAL A 117 0.43 -12.21 -8.17
N ALA A 118 -0.10 -12.05 -6.95
CA ALA A 118 -1.41 -11.44 -6.73
C ALA A 118 -1.48 -9.98 -7.22
N CYS A 119 -0.44 -9.18 -6.95
CA CYS A 119 -0.27 -7.81 -7.48
C CYS A 119 -0.36 -7.76 -9.00
N MET A 120 0.38 -8.66 -9.66
CA MET A 120 0.42 -8.76 -11.11
C MET A 120 -0.95 -9.14 -11.66
N MET A 121 -1.62 -10.14 -11.07
CA MET A 121 -2.92 -10.59 -11.55
C MET A 121 -4.04 -9.57 -11.26
N ASP A 122 -3.92 -8.75 -10.22
CA ASP A 122 -4.81 -7.61 -10.01
C ASP A 122 -4.68 -6.57 -11.14
N ALA A 123 -3.45 -6.25 -11.54
CA ALA A 123 -3.20 -5.34 -12.66
C ALA A 123 -3.69 -5.91 -14.00
N VAL A 124 -3.51 -7.22 -14.23
CA VAL A 124 -4.08 -7.93 -15.40
C VAL A 124 -5.59 -7.84 -15.40
N THR A 125 -6.24 -8.09 -14.25
CA THR A 125 -7.70 -8.02 -14.12
C THR A 125 -8.23 -6.61 -14.40
N LEU A 126 -7.56 -5.58 -13.88
CA LEU A 126 -7.94 -4.19 -14.17
C LEU A 126 -7.78 -3.86 -15.66
N LEU A 127 -6.70 -4.32 -16.28
CA LEU A 127 -6.42 -4.09 -17.69
C LEU A 127 -7.45 -4.76 -18.59
N GLU A 128 -7.84 -6.00 -18.27
CA GLU A 128 -8.88 -6.74 -18.98
C GLU A 128 -10.26 -6.09 -18.82
N ALA A 129 -10.56 -5.54 -17.64
CA ALA A 129 -11.79 -4.79 -17.40
C ALA A 129 -11.85 -3.42 -18.12
N GLY A 130 -10.72 -2.96 -18.67
CA GLY A 130 -10.63 -1.74 -19.46
C GLY A 130 -11.10 -0.48 -18.71
N GLN A 131 -11.69 0.46 -19.45
CA GLN A 131 -12.15 1.74 -18.89
C GLN A 131 -13.25 1.56 -17.83
N ALA A 132 -14.14 0.58 -17.99
CA ALA A 132 -15.16 0.29 -17.01
C ALA A 132 -14.55 -0.13 -15.65
N GLY A 133 -13.50 -0.96 -15.67
CA GLY A 133 -12.76 -1.33 -14.46
C GLY A 133 -12.04 -0.15 -13.81
N VAL A 134 -11.41 0.71 -14.59
CA VAL A 134 -10.73 1.93 -14.10
C VAL A 134 -11.75 2.87 -13.43
N GLN A 135 -12.90 3.09 -14.07
CA GLN A 135 -13.98 3.92 -13.54
C GLN A 135 -14.60 3.32 -12.27
N ALA A 136 -14.79 2.00 -12.22
CA ALA A 136 -15.26 1.32 -11.02
C ALA A 136 -14.31 1.52 -9.84
N ARG A 137 -12.99 1.38 -10.04
CA ARG A 137 -11.99 1.67 -9.00
C ARG A 137 -11.97 3.13 -8.56
N ALA A 138 -12.18 4.07 -9.49
CA ALA A 138 -12.31 5.49 -9.15
C ALA A 138 -13.55 5.75 -8.29
N THR A 139 -14.68 5.19 -8.70
CA THR A 139 -15.95 5.29 -7.98
C THR A 139 -15.85 4.71 -6.56
N ALA A 140 -15.22 3.55 -6.41
CA ALA A 140 -14.98 2.95 -5.09
C ALA A 140 -14.09 3.83 -4.19
N ARG A 141 -13.05 4.47 -4.76
CA ARG A 141 -12.22 5.44 -4.02
C ARG A 141 -13.03 6.65 -3.57
N ASP A 142 -13.85 7.22 -4.45
CA ASP A 142 -14.69 8.38 -4.13
C ASP A 142 -15.77 8.03 -3.09
N ALA A 143 -16.36 6.84 -3.18
CA ALA A 143 -17.31 6.33 -2.18
C ALA A 143 -16.64 6.18 -0.80
N ARG A 144 -15.43 5.64 -0.75
CA ARG A 144 -14.63 5.55 0.49
C ARG A 144 -14.34 6.93 1.09
N SER A 145 -13.88 7.87 0.27
CA SER A 145 -13.63 9.25 0.71
C SER A 145 -14.90 9.93 1.21
N THR A 146 -16.03 9.73 0.52
CA THR A 146 -17.34 10.28 0.90
C THR A 146 -17.83 9.69 2.22
N ALA A 147 -17.69 8.38 2.42
CA ALA A 147 -18.02 7.72 3.67
C ALA A 147 -17.18 8.26 4.84
N TRP A 148 -15.87 8.45 4.63
CA TRP A 148 -14.99 9.05 5.63
C TRP A 148 -15.39 10.49 5.98
N ALA A 149 -15.65 11.33 4.97
CA ALA A 149 -16.10 12.70 5.16
C ALA A 149 -17.44 12.78 5.92
N ALA A 150 -18.34 11.83 5.67
CA ALA A 150 -19.61 11.69 6.38
C ALA A 150 -19.49 10.98 7.75
N ARG A 151 -18.27 10.71 8.25
CA ARG A 151 -18.01 10.02 9.52
C ARG A 151 -18.59 8.60 9.59
N ARG A 152 -18.83 7.95 8.45
CA ARG A 152 -19.30 6.56 8.34
C ARG A 152 -18.12 5.62 8.22
N VAL A 153 -17.41 5.41 9.33
CA VAL A 153 -16.16 4.61 9.35
C VAL A 153 -16.36 3.18 8.85
N PRO A 154 -17.41 2.42 9.24
CA PRO A 154 -17.62 1.08 8.71
C PRO A 154 -17.79 1.07 7.18
N ASP A 155 -18.45 2.07 6.60
CA ASP A 155 -18.62 2.17 5.15
C ASP A 155 -17.30 2.52 4.45
N ALA A 156 -16.48 3.40 5.04
CA ALA A 156 -15.15 3.73 4.52
C ALA A 156 -14.17 2.53 4.57
N LEU A 157 -14.49 1.48 5.33
CA LEU A 157 -13.72 0.24 5.44
C LEU A 157 -14.33 -0.93 4.64
N LYS A 158 -15.54 -0.81 4.09
CA LYS A 158 -16.22 -1.90 3.35
C LYS A 158 -15.51 -2.26 2.05
N ASP A 159 -15.00 -1.27 1.31
CA ASP A 159 -14.44 -1.46 -0.03
C ASP A 159 -12.91 -1.52 -0.04
N ASN A 160 -12.41 -2.70 -0.36
CA ASN A 160 -11.01 -3.01 -0.64
C ASN A 160 -10.68 -2.94 -2.15
N ALA A 161 -11.69 -2.86 -3.03
CA ALA A 161 -11.52 -2.74 -4.49
C ALA A 161 -10.76 -1.48 -4.94
N ALA A 162 -10.74 -0.44 -4.10
CA ALA A 162 -10.02 0.80 -4.31
C ALA A 162 -8.48 0.65 -4.20
N ASP A 163 -7.98 -0.35 -3.48
CA ASP A 163 -6.57 -0.44 -3.09
C ASP A 163 -5.81 -1.50 -3.91
N ALA A 164 -5.52 -1.20 -5.17
CA ALA A 164 -4.56 -1.99 -5.97
C ALA A 164 -3.20 -2.16 -5.25
N GLN A 165 -2.86 -1.18 -4.40
CA GLN A 165 -1.66 -1.16 -3.58
C GLN A 165 -1.63 -2.27 -2.51
N ARG A 166 -2.80 -2.75 -2.01
CA ARG A 166 -2.89 -3.91 -1.11
C ARG A 166 -2.59 -5.23 -1.81
N SER A 167 -2.90 -5.36 -3.09
CA SER A 167 -2.54 -6.57 -3.84
C SER A 167 -1.02 -6.68 -4.03
N CYS A 168 -0.32 -5.55 -3.95
CA CYS A 168 1.12 -5.47 -4.14
C CYS A 168 1.96 -5.76 -2.92
N TRP A 169 1.39 -5.59 -1.73
CA TRP A 169 2.02 -6.02 -0.49
C TRP A 169 1.13 -7.07 0.15
N PRO A 170 1.56 -8.33 0.26
CA PRO A 170 0.70 -9.39 0.80
C PRO A 170 0.22 -9.02 2.21
N ARG A 171 -1.07 -9.26 2.48
CA ARG A 171 -1.62 -9.06 3.82
C ARG A 171 -0.85 -9.88 4.84
N GLY A 172 -0.58 -9.26 5.98
CA GLY A 172 0.24 -9.86 7.02
C GLY A 172 1.70 -10.01 6.61
N SER A 173 2.21 -9.24 5.64
CA SER A 173 3.65 -9.18 5.35
C SER A 173 4.44 -8.79 6.60
N ARG A 174 5.76 -9.03 6.58
CA ARG A 174 6.63 -8.65 7.70
C ARG A 174 6.51 -7.14 7.99
N MET A 175 6.42 -6.30 6.96
CA MET A 175 6.23 -4.84 7.08
C MET A 175 4.91 -4.54 7.78
N GLU A 176 3.81 -5.16 7.35
CA GLU A 176 2.51 -4.93 7.96
C GLU A 176 2.51 -5.36 9.43
N ARG A 177 3.07 -6.53 9.74
CA ARG A 177 3.21 -7.01 11.13
C ARG A 177 4.10 -6.11 11.97
N MET A 178 5.24 -5.66 11.44
CA MET A 178 6.14 -4.74 12.15
C MET A 178 5.50 -3.37 12.38
N ARG A 179 4.79 -2.84 11.38
CA ARG A 179 4.05 -1.58 11.50
C ARG A 179 2.99 -1.73 12.59
N ASP A 180 2.17 -2.78 12.52
CA ASP A 180 1.07 -2.98 13.46
C ASP A 180 1.60 -3.25 14.88
N ALA A 181 2.67 -4.04 15.02
CA ALA A 181 3.33 -4.31 16.31
C ALA A 181 4.00 -3.07 16.93
N SER A 182 4.47 -2.12 16.11
CA SER A 182 5.08 -0.87 16.62
C SER A 182 4.05 0.22 16.91
N LEU A 183 2.91 0.19 16.24
CA LEU A 183 1.93 1.27 16.28
C LEU A 183 1.22 1.39 17.63
N SER A 184 0.64 0.29 18.15
CA SER A 184 -0.07 0.32 19.43
C SER A 184 0.85 0.74 20.59
N PRO A 185 2.07 0.18 20.76
CA PRO A 185 3.00 0.64 21.79
C PRO A 185 3.43 2.11 21.65
N ALA A 186 3.67 2.58 20.42
CA ALA A 186 4.05 3.97 20.18
C ALA A 186 2.94 4.94 20.58
N ILE A 187 1.68 4.62 20.26
CA ILE A 187 0.53 5.44 20.66
C ILE A 187 0.36 5.42 22.18
N ARG A 188 0.45 4.25 22.83
CA ARG A 188 0.40 4.15 24.29
C ARG A 188 1.44 5.02 24.98
N SER A 189 2.68 5.00 24.48
CA SER A 189 3.76 5.84 25.03
C SER A 189 3.50 7.34 24.89
N LEU A 190 2.69 7.78 23.92
CA LEU A 190 2.34 9.19 23.75
C LEU A 190 1.20 9.64 24.67
N LEU A 191 0.35 8.69 25.10
CA LEU A 191 -0.79 8.95 25.97
C LEU A 191 -0.40 9.11 27.45
N THR A 192 0.84 8.78 27.84
CA THR A 192 1.33 8.95 29.22
C THR A 192 1.81 10.36 29.54
N GLY A 193 1.99 11.21 28.53
CA GLY A 193 2.45 12.59 28.71
C GLY A 193 1.31 13.58 28.97
N PRO A 194 1.56 14.70 29.70
CA PRO A 194 0.55 15.73 29.95
C PRO A 194 0.18 16.58 28.71
N GLN A 195 0.81 16.33 27.56
CA GLN A 195 0.62 17.11 26.33
C GLN A 195 -0.48 16.58 25.41
N VAL A 196 -1.13 17.48 24.70
CA VAL A 196 -1.98 17.13 23.55
C VAL A 196 -1.08 16.68 22.38
N THR A 197 -1.34 15.49 21.85
CA THR A 197 -0.58 14.91 20.74
C THR A 197 -1.49 14.70 19.52
N LEU A 198 -1.01 15.12 18.34
CA LEU A 198 -1.64 14.80 17.06
C LEU A 198 -0.93 13.59 16.43
N ALA A 199 -1.66 12.49 16.26
CA ALA A 199 -1.21 11.32 15.52
C ALA A 199 -1.97 11.22 14.19
N VAL A 200 -1.24 11.01 13.08
CA VAL A 200 -1.85 10.72 11.78
C VAL A 200 -1.59 9.26 11.44
N VAL A 201 -2.66 8.46 11.37
CA VAL A 201 -2.61 7.01 11.19
C VAL A 201 -3.60 6.61 10.09
N SER A 202 -3.27 5.58 9.31
CA SER A 202 -4.20 5.06 8.30
C SER A 202 -5.44 4.44 8.96
N LEU A 203 -6.62 4.67 8.36
CA LEU A 203 -7.89 4.16 8.86
C LEU A 203 -7.88 2.62 9.01
N ASP A 204 -7.18 1.93 8.11
CA ASP A 204 -7.04 0.47 8.13
C ASP A 204 -6.29 -0.08 9.33
N SER A 205 -5.28 0.64 9.84
CA SER A 205 -4.57 0.23 11.06
C SER A 205 -5.34 0.63 12.31
N LEU A 206 -6.04 1.76 12.24
CA LEU A 206 -6.71 2.36 13.39
C LEU A 206 -8.01 1.62 13.75
N ALA A 207 -8.86 1.34 12.75
CA ALA A 207 -10.25 0.94 12.93
C ALA A 207 -10.58 -0.48 12.42
N LYS A 208 -9.58 -1.26 11.98
CA LYS A 208 -9.80 -2.70 11.71
C LYS A 208 -10.18 -3.44 13.00
N PRO A 209 -10.87 -4.60 12.90
CA PRO A 209 -11.07 -5.47 14.06
C PRO A 209 -9.74 -5.84 14.72
N GLY A 210 -9.65 -5.64 16.04
CA GLY A 210 -8.39 -5.83 16.80
C GLY A 210 -7.31 -4.80 16.44
N GLY A 211 -7.72 -3.63 15.94
CA GLY A 211 -6.85 -2.50 15.66
C GLY A 211 -6.65 -1.61 16.88
N VAL A 212 -5.91 -0.51 16.68
CA VAL A 212 -5.51 0.42 17.76
C VAL A 212 -6.70 0.93 18.59
N LEU A 213 -7.84 1.27 17.96
CA LEU A 213 -9.00 1.78 18.72
C LEU A 213 -9.61 0.71 19.63
N ASP A 214 -9.57 -0.56 19.21
CA ASP A 214 -10.05 -1.67 20.03
C ASP A 214 -9.12 -1.89 21.22
N ASP A 215 -7.80 -1.85 20.99
CA ASP A 215 -6.78 -1.93 22.04
C ASP A 215 -6.96 -0.82 23.09
N LEU A 216 -7.16 0.43 22.65
CA LEU A 216 -7.32 1.57 23.55
C LEU A 216 -8.57 1.46 24.41
N VAL A 217 -9.70 1.01 23.85
CA VAL A 217 -10.91 0.77 24.63
C VAL A 217 -10.69 -0.36 25.65
N ALA A 218 -10.01 -1.43 25.24
CA ALA A 218 -9.70 -2.55 26.14
C ALA A 218 -8.78 -2.13 27.31
N ASP A 219 -7.91 -1.15 27.10
CA ASP A 219 -7.06 -0.55 28.14
C ASP A 219 -7.79 0.49 29.01
N GLY A 220 -9.08 0.77 28.75
CA GLY A 220 -9.89 1.71 29.53
C GLY A 220 -9.80 3.19 29.11
N PHE A 221 -9.26 3.49 27.93
CA PHE A 221 -9.27 4.88 27.42
C PHE A 221 -10.69 5.30 26.97
N ASP A 222 -11.05 6.56 27.26
CA ASP A 222 -12.25 7.22 26.72
C ASP A 222 -12.01 7.63 25.26
N VAL A 223 -12.32 6.73 24.33
CA VAL A 223 -12.18 6.97 22.89
C VAL A 223 -13.41 7.71 22.35
N ARG A 224 -13.25 9.00 22.04
CA ARG A 224 -14.30 9.84 21.44
C ARG A 224 -14.10 10.02 19.94
N GLY A 225 -15.18 9.89 19.17
CA GLY A 225 -15.16 10.12 17.73
C GLY A 225 -16.30 9.40 16.98
N PRO A 226 -16.21 9.34 15.64
CA PRO A 226 -17.11 8.52 14.85
C PRO A 226 -17.13 7.07 15.32
N ARG A 227 -18.32 6.44 15.32
CA ARG A 227 -18.43 5.00 15.59
C ARG A 227 -17.66 4.21 14.52
N TRP A 228 -16.66 3.43 14.93
CA TRP A 228 -15.88 2.58 14.03
C TRP A 228 -16.33 1.12 14.02
N LYS A 229 -17.01 0.68 15.08
CA LYS A 229 -17.71 -0.61 15.15
C LYS A 229 -19.11 -0.47 14.59
N ARG A 230 -19.63 -1.56 14.01
CA ARG A 230 -21.06 -1.69 13.68
C ARG A 230 -21.86 -1.75 14.98
#